data_AF-A0A7X6ZMA1-F1
#
_entry.id   AF-A0A7X6ZMA1-F1
#
_cell.length_a   1.000
_cell.length_b   1.000
_cell.length_c   1.000
_cell.angle_alpha   90.00
_cell.angle_beta   90.00
_cell.angle_gamma   90.00
#
_symmetry.space_group_name_H-M   'P 1'
#
loop_
_entity.id
_entity.type
_entity.pdbx_description
1 polymer ?
#
loop_
_entity_poly.entity_id
_entity_poly.type
_entity_poly.pdbx_seq_one_letter_code
_entity_poly.pdbx_strand_id
1 'polypeptide(L)' 'MEQGAKTLLIILITALLLGTLVVAFNPAYRQAFFALLRDEPAKSPIWRSNRDYYTDITLPATQAADKSATQETSHDAE' A
#
# COMPACT_ATOMS: atom_id res chain seq x y z
N MET A 1 -27.56 -11.21 -7.82
CA MET A 1 -26.53 -10.34 -7.20
C MET A 1 -25.40 -11.12 -6.52
N GLU A 2 -25.61 -12.37 -6.08
CA GLU A 2 -24.58 -13.20 -5.41
C GLU A 2 -23.35 -13.56 -6.28
N GLN A 3 -23.57 -13.75 -7.58
CA GLN A 3 -22.51 -14.17 -8.51
C GLN A 3 -21.44 -13.08 -8.75
N GLY A 4 -21.82 -11.80 -8.67
CA GLY A 4 -20.89 -10.66 -8.75
C GLY A 4 -20.01 -10.56 -7.51
N ALA A 5 -20.61 -10.67 -6.32
CA ALA A 5 -19.88 -10.65 -5.05
C ALA A 5 -18.90 -11.83 -4.93
N LYS A 6 -19.32 -13.03 -5.35
CA LYS A 6 -18.43 -14.21 -5.36
C LYS A 6 -17.22 -14.02 -6.28
N THR A 7 -17.43 -13.43 -7.47
CA THR A 7 -16.34 -13.14 -8.41
C THR A 7 -15.36 -12.12 -7.83
N LEU A 8 -15.87 -11.03 -7.23
CA LEU A 8 -15.03 -10.04 -6.55
C LEU A 8 -14.22 -10.64 -5.41
N LEU A 9 -14.84 -11.49 -4.58
CA LEU A 9 -14.16 -12.18 -3.49
C LEU A 9 -13.01 -13.05 -4.00
N ILE A 10 -13.24 -13.82 -5.07
CA ILE A 10 -12.20 -14.67 -5.68
C ILE A 10 -11.03 -13.81 -6.15
N ILE A 11 -11.29 -12.73 -6.89
CA ILE A 11 -10.25 -11.82 -7.39
C ILE A 11 -9.44 -11.24 -6.22
N LEU A 12 -10.12 -10.79 -5.17
CA LEU A 12 -9.47 -10.22 -3.98
C LEU A 12 -8.57 -11.24 -3.29
N ILE A 13 -9.06 -12.47 -3.07
CA ILE A 13 -8.28 -13.55 -2.45
C ILE A 13 -7.08 -13.90 -3.33
N THR A 14 -7.27 -14.03 -4.65
CA THR A 14 -6.16 -14.33 -5.57
C THR A 14 -5.11 -13.22 -5.55
N ALA A 15 -5.51 -11.95 -5.52
CA ALA A 15 -4.60 -10.82 -5.42
C ALA A 15 -3.82 -10.81 -4.08
N LEU A 16 -4.49 -11.12 -2.96
CA LEU A 16 -3.85 -11.26 -1.65
C LEU A 16 -2.82 -12.39 -1.65
N LEU A 17 -3.16 -13.55 -2.20
CA LEU A 17 -2.25 -14.68 -2.30
C LEU A 17 -1.02 -14.33 -3.15
N LEU A 18 -1.21 -13.67 -4.29
CA LEU A 18 -0.12 -13.21 -5.14
C LEU A 18 0.78 -12.19 -4.43
N GLY A 19 0.19 -11.21 -3.73
CA GLY A 19 0.94 -10.24 -2.92
C GLY A 19 1.76 -10.92 -1.82
N THR A 20 1.15 -11.89 -1.13
CA THR A 20 1.84 -12.68 -0.08
C THR A 20 3.01 -13.46 -0.67
N LEU A 21 2.85 -14.03 -1.86
CA LEU A 21 3.91 -14.71 -2.59
C LEU A 21 5.08 -13.77 -2.91
N VAL A 22 4.80 -12.57 -3.44
CA VAL A 22 5.83 -11.56 -3.74
C VAL A 22 6.60 -11.18 -2.47
N VAL A 23 5.89 -10.94 -1.36
CA VAL A 23 6.53 -10.67 -0.07
C VAL A 23 7.39 -11.86 0.36
N ALA A 24 6.91 -13.10 0.31
CA ALA A 24 7.68 -14.26 0.75
C ALA A 24 8.99 -14.45 -0.04
N PHE A 25 8.94 -14.29 -1.37
CA PHE A 25 10.08 -14.59 -2.24
C PHE A 25 11.03 -13.41 -2.46
N ASN A 26 10.60 -12.16 -2.28
CA ASN A 26 11.46 -11.00 -2.50
C ASN A 26 11.89 -10.34 -1.17
N PRO A 27 13.19 -10.36 -0.81
CA PRO A 27 13.67 -9.85 0.47
C PRO A 27 13.44 -8.33 0.66
N ALA A 28 13.46 -7.54 -0.41
CA ALA A 28 13.20 -6.11 -0.33
C ALA A 28 11.76 -5.82 0.12
N TYR A 29 10.79 -6.59 -0.38
CA TYR A 29 9.39 -6.49 0.04
C TYR A 29 9.14 -7.01 1.46
N ARG A 30 9.88 -8.05 1.92
CA ARG A 30 9.84 -8.45 3.35
C ARG A 30 10.30 -7.34 4.26
N GLN A 31 11.42 -6.71 3.93
CA GLN A 31 11.96 -5.60 4.72
C GLN A 31 11.02 -4.40 4.69
N ALA A 32 10.40 -4.09 3.55
CA ALA A 32 9.37 -3.08 3.44
C ALA A 32 8.16 -3.37 4.34
N PHE A 33 7.66 -4.61 4.34
CA PHE A 33 6.56 -5.05 5.19
C PHE A 33 6.88 -4.88 6.68
N PHE A 34 8.07 -5.31 7.12
CA PHE A 34 8.49 -5.12 8.51
C PHE A 34 8.74 -3.65 8.88
N ALA A 35 9.17 -2.82 7.92
CA ALA A 35 9.33 -1.38 8.14
C ALA A 35 7.96 -0.70 8.37
N LEU A 36 6.93 -1.11 7.63
CA LEU A 36 5.55 -0.64 7.84
C LEU A 36 5.02 -1.07 9.21
N LEU A 37 5.23 -2.33 9.60
CA LEU A 37 4.80 -2.82 10.92
C LEU A 37 5.47 -2.09 12.10
N ARG A 38 6.65 -1.49 11.88
CA ARG A 38 7.39 -0.72 12.88
C ARG A 38 7.10 0.79 12.83
N ASP A 39 6.19 1.21 11.96
CA ASP A 39 5.93 2.64 11.69
C ASP A 39 7.18 3.40 11.21
N GLU A 40 8.07 2.71 10.49
CA GLU A 40 9.32 3.27 9.94
C GLU A 40 9.39 3.12 8.40
N PRO A 41 8.38 3.55 7.63
CA PRO A 41 8.31 3.34 6.18
C PRO A 41 9.53 3.89 5.43
N ALA A 42 10.13 4.99 5.92
CA ALA A 42 11.32 5.60 5.33
C ALA A 42 12.58 4.71 5.36
N LYS A 43 12.60 3.67 6.21
CA LYS A 43 13.70 2.69 6.26
C LYS A 43 13.53 1.56 5.24
N SER A 44 12.36 1.44 4.59
CA SER A 44 12.11 0.45 3.54
C SER A 44 13.10 0.59 2.38
N PRO A 45 13.68 -0.52 1.86
CA PRO A 45 14.51 -0.49 0.66
C PRO A 45 13.78 0.06 -0.55
N ILE A 46 12.48 -0.25 -0.67
CA ILE A 46 11.64 0.21 -1.78
C ILE A 46 11.46 1.73 -1.71
N TRP A 47 11.26 2.28 -0.50
CA TRP A 47 11.12 3.72 -0.31
C TRP A 47 12.41 4.46 -0.67
N ARG A 48 13.57 3.93 -0.24
CA ARG A 48 14.88 4.49 -0.59
C ARG A 48 15.13 4.45 -2.09
N SER A 49 14.90 3.29 -2.72
CA SER A 49 15.02 3.15 -4.18
C SER A 49 14.15 4.14 -4.94
N ASN A 50 12.90 4.37 -4.51
CA ASN A 50 12.02 5.34 -5.17
C ASN A 50 12.51 6.77 -4.97
N ARG A 51 13.00 7.12 -3.77
CA ARG A 51 13.57 8.45 -3.51
C ARG A 51 14.80 8.72 -4.38
N ASP A 52 15.67 7.72 -4.52
CA ASP A 52 16.89 7.83 -5.32
C ASP A 52 16.57 7.93 -6.82
N TYR A 53 15.45 7.33 -7.26
CA TYR A 53 14.98 7.41 -8.64
C TYR A 53 14.31 8.75 -8.98
N TYR A 54 13.52 9.30 -8.05
CA TYR A 54 12.79 10.57 -8.23
C TYR A 54 13.47 11.72 -7.49
N THR A 55 14.64 12.16 -7.97
CA THR A 55 15.42 13.23 -7.33
C THR A 55 14.73 14.59 -7.33
N ASP A 56 13.83 14.83 -8.29
CA ASP A 56 13.18 16.12 -8.49
C ASP A 56 11.91 16.30 -7.64
N ILE A 57 11.45 15.23 -6.99
CA ILE A 57 10.25 15.25 -6.15
C ILE A 57 10.64 15.61 -4.72
N THR A 58 10.47 16.89 -4.36
CA THR A 58 10.57 17.34 -2.97
C THR A 58 9.24 17.09 -2.26
N LEU A 59 9.17 16.04 -1.43
CA LEU A 59 8.01 15.87 -0.56
C LEU A 59 8.05 16.94 0.53
N PRO A 60 7.01 17.78 0.69
CA PRO A 60 6.90 18.65 1.85
C PRO A 60 6.95 17.78 3.12
N ALA A 61 7.63 18.26 4.16
CA ALA A 61 7.75 17.58 5.44
C ALA A 61 6.41 17.60 6.21
N THR A 62 5.39 16.96 5.64
CA THR A 62 4.11 16.76 6.31
C THR A 62 4.23 15.51 7.16
N GLN A 63 4.38 15.74 8.46
CA GLN A 63 4.05 14.86 9.59
C GLN A 63 3.68 13.43 9.18
N ALA A 64 4.66 12.53 9.32
CA ALA A 64 4.38 11.14 9.59
C ALA A 64 3.48 11.08 10.85
N ALA A 65 2.30 10.49 10.69
CA ALA A 65 1.19 10.41 11.65
C ALA A 65 0.13 11.52 11.52
N ASP A 66 -1.07 11.03 11.17
CA ASP A 66 -2.39 11.55 11.53
C ASP A 66 -3.16 12.39 10.48
N LYS A 67 -4.43 11.99 10.33
CA LYS A 67 -5.52 12.53 9.49
C LYS A 67 -5.58 12.09 8.03
N SER A 68 -6.29 10.97 7.77
CA SER A 68 -7.46 10.91 6.85
C SER A 68 -7.98 9.48 6.69
N ALA A 69 -8.41 8.85 7.79
CA ALA A 69 -9.41 7.77 7.75
C ALA A 69 -10.85 8.34 7.75
N THR A 70 -11.04 9.62 7.41
CA THR A 70 -12.35 10.26 7.41
C THR A 70 -12.33 11.46 6.46
N GLN A 71 -12.51 11.25 5.14
CA GLN A 71 -13.26 12.20 4.32
C GLN A 71 -13.78 11.58 3.01
N GLU A 72 -15.10 11.42 2.98
CA GLU A 72 -16.01 11.47 1.82
C GLU A 72 -16.02 10.31 0.80
N THR A 73 -16.66 9.22 1.22
CA THR A 73 -17.82 8.71 0.49
C THR A 73 -18.89 9.82 0.35
N SER A 74 -18.96 10.48 -0.80
CA SER A 74 -20.23 11.02 -1.31
C SER A 74 -20.38 10.55 -2.76
N HIS A 75 -20.83 9.31 -2.90
CA HIS A 75 -21.49 8.85 -4.11
C HIS A 75 -22.95 9.32 -4.00
N ASP A 76 -23.45 9.97 -5.06
CA ASP A 76 -24.85 10.02 -5.53
C ASP A 76 -25.51 11.40 -5.73
N ALA A 77 -26.02 11.52 -6.97
CA ALA A 77 -27.21 12.24 -7.45
C ALA A 77 -27.19 13.78 -7.45
N GLU A 78 -27.05 14.38 -8.63
CA GLU A 78 -28.18 14.75 -9.51
C GLU A 78 -27.71 14.97 -10.97
#